data_AF-A0A3N1CNW4-F1
#
_entry.id   AF-A0A3N1CNW4-F1
#
_cell.length_a   1.000
_cell.length_b   1.000
_cell.length_c   1.000
_cell.angle_alpha   90.00
_cell.angle_beta   90.00
_cell.angle_gamma   90.00
#
_symmetry.space_group_name_H-M   'P 1'
#
loop_
_entity.id
_entity.type
_entity.pdbx_description
1 polymer ?
#
loop_
_entity_poly.entity_id
_entity_poly.type
_entity_poly.pdbx_seq_one_letter_code
_entity_poly.pdbx_strand_id
1 'polypeptide(L)'
;MPVPPVVRYRLTGGAAYLLAWGRRPDRSWWALLVWLETGGDGCRGARAWVDAADVRSLPGEDYKGVPRKELAAERRNRDRTDARDPGRLSRAADRARRAARLPVPAEPDF
;
A
#
# COMPACT_ATOMS: atom_id res chain seq x y z
N MET A 1 18.44 0.13 -17.03
CA MET A 1 17.40 -0.74 -16.46
C MET A 1 16.10 -0.46 -17.20
N PRO A 2 15.35 -1.48 -17.67
CA PRO A 2 14.04 -1.25 -18.26
C PRO A 2 13.07 -0.68 -17.21
N VAL A 3 12.23 0.27 -17.62
CA VAL A 3 11.19 0.84 -16.78
C VAL A 3 10.09 -0.23 -16.59
N PRO A 4 9.62 -0.51 -15.36
CA PRO A 4 8.53 -1.45 -15.15
C PRO A 4 7.25 -0.99 -15.86
N PRO A 5 6.44 -1.90 -16.41
CA PRO A 5 5.25 -1.52 -17.14
C PRO A 5 4.16 -0.96 -16.23
N VAL A 6 3.33 -0.07 -16.79
CA VAL A 6 2.25 0.59 -16.08
C VAL A 6 0.92 -0.14 -16.25
N VAL A 7 0.17 -0.28 -15.16
CA VAL A 7 -1.15 -0.91 -15.12
C VAL A 7 -2.18 -0.01 -14.44
N ARG A 8 -3.46 -0.31 -14.66
CA ARG A 8 -4.55 0.26 -13.84
C ARG A 8 -4.93 -0.73 -12.75
N TYR A 9 -5.09 -0.22 -11.53
CA TYR A 9 -5.61 -0.95 -10.39
C TYR A 9 -6.76 -0.18 -9.75
N ARG A 10 -7.86 -0.87 -9.41
CA ARG A 10 -9.10 -0.19 -9.00
C ARG A 10 -8.97 0.63 -7.71
N LEU A 11 -8.11 0.23 -6.78
CA LEU A 11 -8.00 0.87 -5.46
C LEU A 11 -7.04 2.06 -5.44
N THR A 12 -6.22 2.25 -6.48
CA THR A 12 -5.27 3.37 -6.54
C THR A 12 -5.87 4.64 -7.10
N GLY A 13 -7.05 4.56 -7.73
CA GLY A 13 -7.62 5.69 -8.46
C GLY A 13 -6.76 6.19 -9.62
N GLY A 14 -5.71 5.44 -10.00
CA GLY A 14 -4.65 5.90 -10.90
C GLY A 14 -3.70 4.80 -11.37
N ALA A 15 -2.63 5.22 -12.05
CA ALA A 15 -1.60 4.33 -12.60
C ALA A 15 -0.74 3.70 -11.49
N ALA A 16 -0.36 2.44 -11.69
CA ALA A 16 0.57 1.72 -10.83
C ALA A 16 1.62 1.01 -11.68
N TYR A 17 2.85 0.92 -11.18
CA TYR A 17 3.92 0.15 -11.78
C TYR A 17 3.83 -1.30 -11.35
N LEU A 18 3.85 -2.22 -12.32
CA LEU A 18 3.87 -3.64 -12.09
C LEU A 18 5.30 -4.14 -11.96
N LEU A 19 5.67 -4.62 -10.78
CA LEU A 19 7.05 -5.04 -10.47
C LEU A 19 7.27 -6.54 -10.55
N ALA A 20 6.25 -7.36 -10.29
CA ALA A 20 6.35 -8.81 -10.36
C ALA A 20 4.97 -9.47 -10.42
N TRP A 21 4.93 -10.66 -11.01
CA TRP A 21 3.87 -11.63 -10.83
C TRP A 21 4.27 -12.65 -9.76
N GLY A 22 3.32 -13.04 -8.93
CA GLY A 22 3.49 -14.01 -7.86
C GLY A 22 2.49 -15.14 -7.99
N ARG A 23 2.92 -16.40 -7.94
CA ARG A 23 2.00 -17.55 -7.93
C ARG A 23 1.77 -18.04 -6.51
N ARG A 24 0.52 -18.16 -6.11
CA ARG A 24 0.08 -18.65 -4.80
C ARG A 24 0.11 -20.18 -4.73
N PRO A 25 0.03 -20.77 -3.51
CA PRO A 25 -0.12 -22.21 -3.33
C PRO A 25 -1.37 -22.79 -4.01
N ASP A 26 -2.45 -22.00 -4.08
CA ASP A 26 -3.69 -22.36 -4.78
C ASP A 26 -3.60 -22.21 -6.32
N ARG A 27 -2.39 -21.94 -6.84
CA ARG A 27 -2.06 -21.71 -8.25
C ARG A 27 -2.65 -20.44 -8.86
N SER A 28 -3.38 -19.62 -8.10
CA SER A 28 -3.81 -18.30 -8.57
C SER A 28 -2.64 -17.30 -8.61
N TRP A 29 -2.79 -16.25 -9.42
CA TRP A 29 -1.76 -15.24 -9.64
C TRP A 29 -2.05 -13.97 -8.85
N TRP A 30 -1.00 -13.40 -8.28
CA TRP A 30 -0.94 -12.08 -7.67
C TRP A 30 0.03 -11.18 -8.44
N ALA A 31 -0.13 -9.88 -8.27
CA ALA A 31 0.72 -8.86 -8.85
C ALA A 31 1.30 -7.97 -7.74
N LEU A 32 2.60 -7.70 -7.78
CA LEU A 32 3.23 -6.70 -6.92
C LEU A 32 3.19 -5.35 -7.63
N LEU A 33 2.46 -4.42 -7.06
CA LEU A 33 2.29 -3.07 -7.60
C LEU A 33 2.96 -2.02 -6.70
N VAL A 34 3.43 -0.93 -7.32
CA VAL A 34 3.90 0.29 -6.66
C VAL A 34 3.23 1.51 -7.29
N TRP A 35 2.79 2.46 -6.46
CA TRP A 35 2.18 3.72 -6.92
C TRP A 35 2.49 4.86 -5.95
N LEU A 36 2.13 6.07 -6.35
CA LEU A 36 2.18 7.25 -5.50
C LEU A 36 0.77 7.60 -5.02
N GLU A 37 0.64 7.92 -3.75
CA GLU A 37 -0.54 8.48 -3.14
C GLU A 37 -0.28 9.96 -2.86
N THR A 38 -1.15 10.83 -3.38
CA THR A 38 -1.09 12.27 -3.15
C THR A 38 -2.18 12.66 -2.15
N GLY A 39 -1.80 13.31 -1.05
CA GLY A 39 -2.72 13.84 -0.04
C GLY A 39 -2.39 15.28 0.33
N GLY A 40 -3.17 15.88 1.24
CA GLY A 40 -3.01 17.28 1.65
C GLY A 40 -1.61 17.66 2.16
N ASP A 41 -0.86 16.68 2.68
CA ASP A 41 0.48 16.87 3.23
C ASP A 41 1.61 16.41 2.27
N GLY A 42 1.29 16.09 1.01
CA GLY A 42 2.29 15.76 -0.03
C GLY A 42 2.11 14.38 -0.68
N CYS A 43 3.23 13.82 -1.17
CA CYS A 43 3.26 12.58 -1.95
C CYS A 43 3.95 11.46 -1.18
N ARG A 44 3.34 10.26 -1.15
CA ARG A 44 3.92 9.07 -0.52
C ARG A 44 3.90 7.87 -1.47
N GLY A 45 4.99 7.10 -1.48
CA GLY A 45 5.03 5.82 -2.17
C GLY A 45 4.28 4.72 -1.41
N ALA A 46 3.47 3.95 -2.13
CA ALA A 46 2.75 2.79 -1.63
C ALA A 46 3.04 1.56 -2.49
N ARG A 47 2.92 0.37 -1.89
CA ARG A 47 3.09 -0.91 -2.58
C ARG A 47 2.16 -1.96 -2.01
N ALA A 48 1.70 -2.89 -2.83
CA ALA A 48 0.92 -4.04 -2.37
C ALA A 48 1.02 -5.23 -3.33
N TRP A 49 0.85 -6.43 -2.78
CA TRP A 49 0.45 -7.59 -3.56
C TRP A 49 -1.07 -7.59 -3.71
N VAL A 50 -1.54 -7.69 -4.95
CA VAL A 50 -2.96 -7.63 -5.30
C VAL A 50 -3.34 -8.85 -6.14
N ASP A 51 -4.63 -9.16 -6.20
CA ASP A 51 -5.11 -10.21 -7.11
C ASP A 51 -4.82 -9.81 -8.57
N ALA A 52 -4.25 -10.73 -9.35
CA ALA A 52 -3.96 -10.44 -10.75
C ALA A 52 -5.22 -10.13 -11.57
N ALA A 53 -6.39 -10.65 -11.17
CA ALA A 53 -7.66 -10.35 -11.82
C ALA A 53 -8.10 -8.89 -11.64
N ASP A 54 -7.61 -8.20 -10.61
CA ASP A 54 -7.88 -6.77 -10.38
C ASP A 54 -6.95 -5.85 -11.18
N VAL A 55 -5.93 -6.41 -11.86
CA VAL A 55 -4.95 -5.65 -12.64
C VAL A 55 -5.38 -5.57 -14.09
N ARG A 56 -5.47 -4.34 -14.62
CA ARG A 56 -5.76 -4.10 -16.04
C ARG A 56 -4.54 -3.57 -16.76
N SER A 57 -4.11 -4.29 -17.78
CA SER A 57 -3.03 -3.88 -18.67
C SER A 57 -3.40 -2.62 -19.45
N LEU A 58 -2.42 -1.75 -19.65
CA LEU A 58 -2.49 -0.64 -20.57
C LEU A 58 -1.91 -1.03 -21.95
N PRO A 59 -2.49 -0.55 -23.06
CA PRO A 59 -1.94 -0.73 -24.40
C PRO A 59 -0.54 -0.09 -24.54
N GLY A 60 0.35 -0.73 -25.29
CA GLY A 60 1.70 -0.20 -25.58
C GLY A 60 2.78 -0.55 -24.54
N GLU A 61 2.38 -1.07 -23.39
CA GLU A 61 3.31 -1.51 -22.33
C GLU A 61 3.86 -2.92 -22.61
N ASP A 62 5.14 -3.14 -22.29
CA ASP A 62 5.78 -4.46 -22.41
C ASP A 62 5.81 -5.20 -21.07
N TYR A 63 5.02 -6.27 -20.98
CA TYR A 63 4.90 -7.11 -19.79
C TYR A 63 5.82 -8.33 -19.80
N LYS A 64 6.52 -8.61 -20.91
CA LYS A 64 7.35 -9.82 -21.05
C LYS A 64 8.50 -9.84 -20.05
N GLY A 65 9.00 -8.66 -19.68
CA GLY A 65 10.09 -8.49 -18.71
C GLY A 65 9.65 -8.58 -17.24
N VAL A 66 8.36 -8.72 -16.94
CA VAL A 66 7.88 -8.73 -15.54
C VAL A 66 8.27 -10.05 -14.87
N PRO A 67 9.10 -10.03 -13.82
CA PRO A 67 9.52 -11.23 -13.11
C PRO A 67 8.35 -12.06 -12.58
N ARG A 68 8.45 -13.39 -12.64
CA ARG A 68 7.49 -14.34 -12.06
C ARG A 68 8.12 -15.05 -10.87
N LYS A 69 7.43 -15.09 -9.73
CA LYS A 69 7.93 -15.62 -8.45
C LYS A 69 6.93 -16.56 -7.80
N GLU A 70 7.39 -17.58 -7.09
CA GLU A 70 6.53 -18.35 -6.19
C GLU A 70 6.42 -17.62 -4.84
N LEU A 71 5.18 -17.48 -4.35
CA LEU A 71 4.91 -16.87 -3.06
C LEU A 71 4.68 -17.98 -2.04
N ALA A 72 5.56 -18.05 -1.04
CA ALA A 72 5.33 -18.89 0.14
C ALA A 72 4.01 -18.46 0.83
N ALA A 73 3.22 -19.45 1.27
CA ALA A 73 1.90 -19.25 1.89
C ALA A 73 1.91 -18.34 3.14
N GLU A 74 3.08 -18.06 3.70
CA GLU A 74 3.28 -17.50 5.05
C GLU A 74 3.76 -16.03 5.10
N ARG A 75 3.49 -15.22 4.08
CA ARG A 75 3.70 -13.74 4.17
C ARG A 75 2.42 -12.93 4.09
N ARG A 76 1.32 -13.47 4.62
CA ARG A 76 0.14 -12.66 4.99
C ARG A 76 0.55 -11.65 6.07
N ASN A 77 0.43 -10.35 5.80
CA ASN A 77 0.36 -9.27 6.79
C ASN A 77 1.62 -8.87 7.61
N ARG A 78 2.80 -8.65 7.00
CA ARG A 78 3.90 -7.99 7.74
C ARG A 78 4.71 -6.95 6.98
N ASP A 79 4.20 -6.41 5.88
CA ASP A 79 4.73 -5.13 5.43
C ASP A 79 4.08 -4.03 6.27
N ARG A 80 4.83 -3.63 7.29
CA ARG A 80 4.57 -2.69 8.40
C ARG A 80 4.20 -1.26 7.97
N THR A 81 3.88 -1.09 6.69
CA THR A 81 3.53 0.16 6.02
C THR A 81 2.09 0.16 5.53
N ASP A 82 1.30 -0.86 5.89
CA ASP A 82 -0.14 -0.89 5.61
C ASP A 82 -0.87 0.15 6.49
N ALA A 83 -1.31 1.23 5.86
CA ALA A 83 -2.10 2.29 6.49
C ALA A 83 -3.56 1.86 6.77
N ARG A 84 -3.95 0.63 6.40
CA ARG A 84 -5.29 0.08 6.64
C ARG A 84 -5.34 -0.86 7.85
N ASP A 85 -4.60 -0.57 8.92
CA ASP A 85 -4.81 -1.16 10.23
C ASP A 85 -5.90 -0.38 11.00
N PRO A 86 -7.15 -0.88 11.11
CA PRO A 86 -8.20 -0.21 11.89
C PRO A 86 -7.87 -0.14 13.39
N GLY A 87 -6.92 -0.94 13.87
CA GLY A 87 -6.40 -0.86 15.24
C GLY A 87 -5.53 0.37 15.50
N ARG A 88 -4.93 0.96 14.45
CA ARG A 88 -4.05 2.13 14.58
C ARG A 88 -4.83 3.43 14.74
N LEU A 89 -6.00 3.54 14.08
CA LEU A 89 -6.95 4.64 14.29
C LEU A 89 -7.51 4.63 15.72
N SER A 90 -7.81 3.44 16.26
CA SER A 90 -8.30 3.30 17.65
C SER A 90 -7.23 3.71 18.68
N ARG A 91 -5.97 3.30 18.50
CA ARG A 91 -4.88 3.70 19.42
C ARG A 91 -4.51 5.18 19.32
N ALA A 92 -4.59 5.79 18.14
CA ALA A 92 -4.38 7.24 17.97
C ALA A 92 -5.52 8.05 18.63
N ALA A 93 -6.77 7.59 18.47
CA ALA A 93 -7.94 8.18 19.13
C ALA A 93 -7.89 8.02 20.65
N ASP A 94 -7.48 6.86 21.17
CA ASP A 94 -7.32 6.65 22.62
C ASP A 94 -6.19 7.48 23.21
N ARG A 95 -5.10 7.69 22.46
CA ARG A 95 -4.00 8.57 22.88
C ARG A 95 -4.43 10.04 22.90
N ALA A 96 -5.19 10.49 21.89
CA ALA A 96 -5.76 11.83 21.83
C ALA A 96 -6.78 12.06 22.97
N ARG A 97 -7.64 11.06 23.27
CA ARG A 97 -8.58 11.10 24.40
C ARG A 97 -7.88 11.12 25.75
N ARG A 98 -6.74 10.43 25.91
CA ARG A 98 -5.91 10.53 27.13
C ARG A 98 -5.21 11.88 27.25
N ALA A 99 -4.71 12.44 26.16
CA ALA A 99 -4.07 13.76 26.16
C ALA A 99 -5.06 14.88 26.51
N ALA A 100 -6.31 14.79 26.03
CA ALA A 100 -7.39 15.74 26.34
C ALA A 100 -7.94 15.64 27.78
N ARG A 101 -7.48 14.65 28.57
CA ARG A 101 -7.83 14.48 30.00
C ARG A 101 -6.72 14.92 30.95
N LEU A 102 -5.58 15.35 30.43
CA LEU A 102 -4.55 15.96 31.26
C LEU A 102 -4.98 17.41 31.56
N PRO A 103 -4.94 17.86 32.82
CA PRO A 103 -5.19 19.25 33.15
C PRO A 103 -4.17 20.12 32.40
N VAL A 104 -4.68 21.16 31.74
CA VAL A 104 -3.88 22.18 31.07
C VAL A 104 -2.92 22.78 32.11
N PRO A 105 -1.59 22.79 31.90
CA PRO A 105 -0.70 23.50 32.79
C PRO A 105 -1.05 25.00 32.72
N ALA A 106 -1.26 25.61 33.89
CA ALA A 106 -1.56 27.03 34.02
C ALA A 106 -0.52 27.87 33.25
N GLU A 107 -1.00 28.81 32.43
CA GLU A 107 -0.14 29.78 31.78
C GLU A 107 0.65 30.56 32.85
N PRO A 108 1.95 30.84 32.62
CA PRO A 108 2.68 31.71 33.52
C PRO A 108 2.24 33.16 33.31
N ASP A 109 1.80 33.81 34.40
CA ASP A 109 1.56 35.24 34.46
C ASP A 109 2.85 36.01 34.11
N PHE A 110 2.74 36.93 33.14
CA PHE A 110 3.70 38.00 32.89
C PHE A 110 3.01 39.36 33.02
#